data_AF-A0A8H4VKA2-F1
#
_entry.id   AF-A0A8H4VKA2-F1
#
_cell.length_a   1.000
_cell.length_b   1.000
_cell.length_c   1.000
_cell.angle_alpha   90.00
_cell.angle_beta   90.00
_cell.angle_gamma   90.00
#
_symmetry.space_group_name_H-M   'P 1'
#
loop_
_entity.id
_entity.type
_entity.pdbx_description
1 polymer ?
#
loop_
_entity_poly.entity_id
_entity_poly.type
_entity_poly.pdbx_seq_one_letter_code
_entity_poly.pdbx_strand_id
1 'polypeptide(L)'
;MAEKMQTPTQGVDSEWHTINVEIPFASNKHALIAKQAIEVDAELQPHAVKRELSVQDDKLIATFRTLTVRLARLTLNAFLENVDLVARTIEVFGTDPQKRT
;
A
#
# COMPACT_ATOMS: atom_id res chain seq x y z
N MET A 1 24.78 -35.13 -34.45
CA MET A 1 24.87 -35.79 -33.13
C MET A 1 24.57 -34.72 -32.09
N ALA A 2 23.70 -35.07 -31.15
CA ALA A 2 22.91 -34.22 -30.25
C ALA A 2 23.78 -33.36 -29.30
N GLU A 3 23.36 -32.12 -29.00
CA GLU A 3 22.73 -31.70 -27.71
C GLU A 3 23.78 -31.68 -26.57
N LYS A 4 24.06 -30.54 -25.94
CA LYS A 4 23.17 -29.94 -24.95
C LYS A 4 23.23 -28.42 -24.92
N MET A 5 22.05 -27.86 -25.09
CA MET A 5 21.62 -26.54 -24.69
C MET A 5 21.49 -26.56 -23.15
N GLN A 6 22.35 -25.82 -22.43
CA GLN A 6 22.17 -25.62 -21.00
C GLN A 6 21.37 -24.32 -20.84
N THR A 7 20.06 -24.48 -20.62
CA THR A 7 19.15 -23.44 -20.15
C THR A 7 19.62 -22.89 -18.81
N PRO A 8 19.48 -21.57 -18.55
CA PRO A 8 19.71 -21.03 -17.22
C PRO A 8 18.60 -21.53 -16.29
N THR A 9 19.01 -22.30 -15.27
CA THR A 9 18.16 -22.67 -14.14
C THR A 9 17.84 -21.41 -13.35
N GLN A 10 16.76 -20.72 -13.71
CA GLN A 10 16.08 -19.78 -12.82
C GLN A 10 15.44 -20.63 -11.72
N GLY A 11 15.86 -20.41 -10.48
CA GLY A 11 15.18 -20.98 -9.32
C GLY A 11 13.71 -20.59 -9.37
N VAL A 12 12.84 -21.48 -8.90
CA VAL A 12 11.41 -21.16 -8.76
C VAL A 12 11.28 -20.23 -7.56
N ASP A 13 11.65 -18.96 -7.74
CA ASP A 13 11.20 -17.87 -6.89
C ASP A 13 9.68 -17.84 -7.04
N SER A 14 8.96 -18.00 -5.93
CA SER A 14 7.54 -17.66 -5.93
C SER A 14 7.48 -16.16 -6.22
N GLU A 15 7.25 -15.74 -7.48
CA GLU A 15 7.34 -14.32 -7.88
C GLU A 15 6.25 -13.51 -7.16
N TRP A 16 6.66 -12.81 -6.11
CA TRP A 16 5.80 -11.85 -5.44
C TRP A 16 5.62 -10.62 -6.34
N HIS A 17 4.38 -10.31 -6.66
CA HIS A 17 3.99 -9.13 -7.41
C HIS A 17 4.01 -7.93 -6.45
N THR A 18 4.84 -6.93 -6.78
CA THR A 18 5.00 -5.74 -5.95
C THR A 18 4.26 -4.54 -6.55
N ILE A 19 3.53 -3.80 -5.71
CA ILE A 19 2.84 -2.57 -6.08
C ILE A 19 3.25 -1.49 -5.10
N ASN A 20 3.67 -0.33 -5.62
CA ASN A 20 3.94 0.87 -4.84
C ASN A 20 2.90 1.93 -5.17
N VAL A 21 2.31 2.51 -4.13
CA VAL A 21 1.30 3.56 -4.25
C VAL A 21 1.73 4.75 -3.41
N GLU A 22 1.72 5.94 -4.00
CA GLU A 22 1.97 7.20 -3.32
C GLU A 22 0.70 8.05 -3.35
N ILE A 23 0.22 8.45 -2.18
CA ILE A 23 -0.99 9.28 -2.04
C ILE A 23 -0.58 10.59 -1.37
N PRO A 24 -0.61 11.73 -2.10
CA PRO A 24 -0.34 13.03 -1.52
C PRO A 24 -1.52 13.51 -0.66
N PHE A 25 -1.23 14.01 0.53
CA PHE A 25 -2.17 14.67 1.43
C PHE A 25 -1.85 16.16 1.53
N ALA A 26 -2.77 16.96 2.08
CA ALA A 26 -2.56 18.41 2.23
C ALA A 26 -1.47 18.79 3.25
N SER A 27 -1.07 17.87 4.14
CA SER A 27 -0.02 18.08 5.12
C SER A 27 0.57 16.75 5.61
N ASN A 28 1.79 16.80 6.16
CA ASN A 28 2.41 15.66 6.84
C ASN A 28 1.55 15.11 7.98
N LYS A 29 0.89 16.00 8.74
CA LYS A 29 -0.04 15.62 9.81
C LYS A 29 -1.21 14.78 9.28
N HIS A 30 -1.78 15.15 8.15
CA HIS A 30 -2.86 14.38 7.52
C HIS A 30 -2.36 13.02 7.01
N ALA A 31 -1.17 12.97 6.40
CA ALA A 31 -0.58 11.70 5.98
C ALA A 31 -0.30 10.76 7.17
N LEU A 32 0.19 11.30 8.29
CA LEU A 32 0.40 10.53 9.53
C LEU A 32 -0.90 10.01 10.14
N ILE A 33 -1.93 10.85 10.22
CA ILE A 33 -3.25 10.43 10.70
C ILE A 33 -3.80 9.32 9.80
N ALA A 34 -3.68 9.48 8.48
CA ALA A 34 -4.14 8.48 7.53
C ALA A 34 -3.40 7.14 7.69
N LYS A 35 -2.07 7.18 7.84
CA LYS A 35 -1.26 5.99 8.11
C LYS A 35 -1.74 5.27 9.37
N GLN A 36 -1.90 5.99 10.48
CA GLN A 36 -2.32 5.41 11.76
C GLN A 36 -3.73 4.81 11.71
N ALA A 37 -4.65 5.46 10.99
CA ALA A 37 -6.01 4.97 10.82
C ALA A 37 -6.09 3.71 9.95
N ILE A 38 -5.19 3.55 8.97
CA ILE A 38 -5.22 2.40 8.04
C ILE A 38 -4.34 1.24 8.54
N GLU A 39 -3.28 1.51 9.30
CA GLU A 39 -2.33 0.51 9.80
C GLU A 39 -2.98 -0.49 10.77
N VAL A 40 -4.01 -0.08 11.50
CA VAL A 40 -4.76 -0.94 12.43
C VAL A 40 -5.57 -2.04 11.72
N ASP A 41 -5.84 -1.88 10.43
CA ASP A 41 -6.51 -2.88 9.60
C ASP A 41 -5.47 -3.84 9.01
N ALA A 42 -5.13 -4.89 9.78
CA ALA A 42 -4.16 -5.89 9.38
C ALA A 42 -4.72 -6.82 8.29
N GLU A 43 -3.84 -7.22 7.38
CA GLU A 43 -4.21 -8.11 6.29
C GLU A 43 -4.57 -9.52 6.80
N LEU A 44 -5.68 -10.07 6.32
CA LEU A 44 -6.23 -11.36 6.79
C LEU A 44 -5.38 -12.56 6.37
N GLN A 45 -4.50 -12.39 5.36
CA GLN A 45 -3.70 -13.45 4.75
C GLN A 45 -2.21 -13.05 4.66
N PRO A 46 -1.48 -12.94 5.77
CA PRO A 46 -0.09 -12.44 5.78
C PRO A 46 0.91 -13.33 5.00
N HIS A 47 0.53 -14.59 4.74
CA HIS A 47 1.30 -15.52 3.92
C HIS A 47 1.15 -15.27 2.40
N ALA A 48 0.07 -14.60 1.98
CA ALA A 48 -0.24 -14.34 0.58
C ALA A 48 -0.13 -12.86 0.20
N VAL A 49 -0.23 -11.96 1.18
CA VAL A 49 -0.15 -10.52 1.03
C VAL A 49 0.71 -9.93 2.15
N LYS A 50 1.66 -9.09 1.77
CA LYS A 50 2.44 -8.25 2.68
C LYS A 50 2.17 -6.80 2.34
N ARG A 51 1.95 -5.97 3.36
CA ARG A 51 1.75 -4.53 3.22
C ARG A 51 2.70 -3.80 4.16
N GLU A 52 3.40 -2.81 3.62
CA GLU A 52 4.24 -1.88 4.37
C GLU A 52 3.70 -0.47 4.13
N LEU A 53 3.46 0.29 5.20
CA LEU A 53 3.00 1.67 5.13
C LEU A 53 4.05 2.59 5.74
N SER A 54 4.40 3.66 5.02
CA SER A 54 5.29 4.70 5.51
C SER A 54 4.77 6.08 5.11
N VAL A 55 5.28 7.12 5.76
CA VAL A 55 4.94 8.50 5.42
C VAL A 55 6.25 9.21 5.11
N GLN A 56 6.28 9.91 3.98
CA GLN A 56 7.37 10.78 3.57
C GLN A 56 6.79 12.15 3.31
N ASP A 57 7.12 13.11 4.17
CA ASP A 57 6.55 14.46 4.15
C ASP A 57 5.01 14.41 4.14
N ASP A 58 4.36 14.96 3.12
CA ASP A 58 2.91 14.97 2.95
C ASP A 58 2.36 13.74 2.22
N LYS A 59 3.18 12.72 1.94
CA LYS A 59 2.79 11.55 1.17
C LYS A 59 2.68 10.30 2.02
N LEU A 60 1.58 9.58 1.87
CA LEU A 60 1.43 8.20 2.34
C LEU A 60 1.96 7.25 1.26
N ILE A 61 2.94 6.42 1.63
CA ILE A 61 3.56 5.42 0.76
C ILE A 61 3.08 4.05 1.22
N ALA A 62 2.47 3.29 0.31
CA ALA A 62 2.02 1.94 0.54
C ALA A 62 2.70 0.97 -0.43
N THR A 63 3.40 -0.02 0.12
CA THR A 63 4.08 -1.08 -0.63
C THR A 63 3.37 -2.39 -0.36
N PHE A 64 2.81 -2.99 -1.41
CA PHE A 64 2.17 -4.29 -1.36
C PHE A 64 3.03 -5.32 -2.06
N ARG A 65 3.14 -6.51 -1.48
CA ARG A 65 3.68 -7.69 -2.15
C ARG A 65 2.64 -8.80 -2.08
N THR A 66 2.28 -9.38 -3.21
CA THR A 66 1.22 -10.41 -3.29
C THR A 66 1.64 -11.59 -4.16
N LEU A 67 1.10 -12.78 -3.92
CA LEU A 67 1.44 -13.97 -4.72
C LEU A 67 0.83 -13.96 -6.13
N THR A 68 -0.23 -13.18 -6.38
CA THR A 68 -0.89 -13.14 -7.70
C THR A 68 -1.39 -11.74 -8.02
N VAL A 69 -1.43 -11.37 -9.30
CA VAL A 69 -2.03 -10.11 -9.78
C VAL A 69 -3.50 -9.96 -9.34
N ARG A 70 -4.26 -11.06 -9.31
CA ARG A 70 -5.67 -11.06 -8.86
C ARG A 70 -5.77 -10.60 -7.41
N LEU A 71 -4.90 -11.11 -6.55
CA LEU A 71 -4.85 -10.72 -5.15
C LEU A 71 -4.37 -9.28 -5.00
N ALA A 72 -3.38 -8.87 -5.79
CA ALA A 72 -2.93 -7.49 -5.87
C ALA A 72 -4.09 -6.51 -6.17
N ARG A 73 -4.93 -6.82 -7.16
CA ARG A 73 -6.12 -6.02 -7.50
C ARG A 73 -7.12 -5.95 -6.34
N LEU A 74 -7.41 -7.09 -5.70
CA LEU A 74 -8.36 -7.14 -4.59
C LEU A 74 -7.89 -6.30 -3.40
N THR A 75 -6.66 -6.53 -2.96
CA THR A 75 -6.05 -5.82 -1.81
C THR A 75 -5.91 -4.34 -2.10
N LEU A 76 -5.45 -3.96 -3.30
CA LEU A 76 -5.29 -2.55 -3.66
C LEU A 76 -6.63 -1.81 -3.68
N ASN A 77 -7.68 -2.44 -4.22
CA ASN A 77 -9.02 -1.84 -4.23
C ASN A 77 -9.52 -1.58 -2.80
N ALA A 78 -9.46 -2.58 -1.92
CA ALA A 78 -9.87 -2.43 -0.53
C ALA A 78 -9.06 -1.35 0.20
N PHE A 79 -7.74 -1.28 -0.05
CA PHE A 79 -6.89 -0.23 0.50
C PHE A 79 -7.31 1.17 0.03
N LEU A 80 -7.60 1.35 -1.26
CA LEU A 80 -8.00 2.64 -1.80
C LEU A 80 -9.38 3.09 -1.28
N GLU A 81 -10.30 2.15 -1.05
CA GLU A 81 -11.59 2.44 -0.38
C GLU A 81 -11.38 2.94 1.05
N ASN A 82 -10.48 2.29 1.82
CA ASN A 82 -10.11 2.74 3.16
C ASN A 82 -9.45 4.13 3.13
N VAL A 83 -8.57 4.39 2.15
CA VAL A 83 -7.94 5.71 1.96
C VAL A 83 -8.99 6.78 1.66
N ASP A 84 -9.94 6.52 0.75
CA ASP A 84 -11.01 7.46 0.41
C ASP A 84 -11.87 7.80 1.63
N LEU A 85 -12.25 6.81 2.44
CA LEU A 85 -12.98 7.02 3.69
C LEU A 85 -12.22 7.92 4.66
N VAL A 86 -10.93 7.62 4.88
CA VAL A 86 -10.09 8.37 5.81
C VAL A 86 -9.85 9.80 5.30
N ALA A 87 -9.62 9.96 4.00
CA ALA A 87 -9.46 11.27 3.37
C ALA A 87 -10.71 12.14 3.54
N ARG A 88 -11.90 11.59 3.28
CA ARG A 88 -13.19 12.29 3.53
C ARG A 88 -13.37 12.63 5.01
N THR A 89 -12.96 11.75 5.91
CA THR A 89 -13.05 12.00 7.35
C THR A 89 -12.14 13.16 7.76
N ILE A 90 -10.91 13.21 7.22
CA ILE A 90 -10.00 14.34 7.43
C ILE A 90 -10.53 15.62 6.77
N GLU A 91 -11.19 15.54 5.62
CA GLU A 91 -11.81 16.71 4.99
C GLU A 91 -12.92 17.30 5.86
N VAL A 92 -13.80 16.46 6.40
CA VAL A 92 -14.96 16.89 7.20
C VAL A 92 -14.56 17.34 8.61
N PHE A 93 -13.61 16.65 9.25
CA PHE A 93 -13.28 16.85 10.67
C PHE A 93 -11.86 17.36 10.92
N GLY A 94 -11.00 17.37 9.90
CA GLY A 94 -9.61 17.78 10.01
C GLY A 94 -9.39 19.28 9.94
N THR A 95 -10.42 20.11 10.14
CA THR A 95 -10.24 21.54 10.36
C THR A 95 -9.23 21.77 11.47
N ASP A 96 -8.06 22.26 11.08
CA ASP A 96 -6.99 22.59 12.02
C ASP A 96 -7.48 23.74 12.91
N PRO A 97 -7.54 23.59 14.24
CA PRO A 97 -8.03 24.62 15.15
C PRO A 97 -7.20 25.93 15.09
N GLN A 98 -6.10 25.96 14.32
CA GLN A 98 -5.20 27.10 14.17
C GLN A 98 -5.65 28.17 13.16
N LYS A 99 -6.75 27.98 12.41
CA LYS A 99 -7.25 28.99 11.45
C LYS A 99 -8.28 29.97 12.03
N ARG A 100 -8.28 30.17 13.36
CA ARG A 100 -9.14 31.13 14.08
C ARG A 100 -8.29 32.10 14.91
N THR A 101 -7.59 33.00 14.24
CA THR A 101 -7.04 34.24 14.82
C THR A 101 -7.24 35.35 13.82
#